data_AF-A0A379GHY8-F1
#
_entry.id   AF-A0A379GHY8-F1
#
_cell.length_a   1.000
_cell.length_b   1.000
_cell.length_c   1.000
_cell.angle_alpha   90.00
_cell.angle_beta   90.00
_cell.angle_gamma   90.00
#
_symmetry.space_group_name_H-M   'P 1'
#
loop_
_entity.id
_entity.type
_entity.pdbx_description
1 polymer ?
#
loop_
_entity_poly.entity_id
_entity_poly.type
_entity_poly.pdbx_seq_one_letter_code
_entity_poly.pdbx_strand_id
1 'polypeptide(L)'
;MMLAQRLYEAGYITYMRTDSTNLSQDAIQMARDYIHDKFGAKYLPKEPNVYSSKENSQEAHEAIRPSDINVTAESLKDMDSDAKRLYQLIWDQFVACQMTPAKYDSTTLTVVSGDYKLRAKGRTLRFAGWTKVMPAMRSKDEDKTLPAVDVGAQLALAELSPTQHFTKPPARFSEATLVKELEKTRYWSTFNLCFNYLYHSR
;
A
#
# COMPACT_ATOMS: atom_id res chain seq x y z
N MET A 1 -2.53 11.25 14.60
CA MET A 1 -1.43 12.23 14.52
C MET A 1 -0.54 12.29 15.76
N MET A 2 -1.05 12.18 17.00
CA MET A 2 -0.22 12.22 18.22
C MET A 2 0.94 11.21 18.23
N LEU A 3 0.69 9.98 17.76
CA LEU A 3 1.74 8.95 17.65
C LEU A 3 2.87 9.35 16.70
N ALA A 4 2.54 9.88 15.53
CA ALA A 4 3.53 10.36 14.56
C ALA A 4 4.33 11.55 15.11
N GLN A 5 3.68 12.44 15.86
CA GLN A 5 4.37 13.54 16.54
C GLN A 5 5.40 13.03 17.55
N ARG A 6 5.03 12.05 18.40
CA ARG A 6 5.96 11.43 19.36
C ARG A 6 7.14 10.75 18.67
N LEU A 7 6.90 10.05 17.55
CA LEU A 7 7.97 9.43 16.76
C LEU A 7 8.91 10.48 16.16
N TYR A 8 8.38 11.60 15.68
CA TYR A 8 9.18 12.72 15.15
C TYR A 8 10.01 13.41 16.23
N GLU A 9 9.40 13.76 17.37
CA GLU A 9 10.08 14.42 18.49
C GLU A 9 11.18 13.53 19.11
N ALA A 10 11.01 12.20 19.07
CA ALA A 10 12.02 11.23 19.47
C ALA A 10 13.07 10.95 18.37
N GLY A 11 12.96 11.58 17.19
CA GLY A 11 13.93 11.48 16.10
C GLY A 11 13.82 10.21 15.23
N TYR A 12 12.76 9.41 15.38
CA TYR A 12 12.63 8.15 14.64
C TYR A 12 12.12 8.31 13.22
N ILE A 13 11.34 9.36 12.93
CA ILE A 13 10.81 9.64 11.60
C ILE A 13 11.02 11.10 11.20
N THR A 14 10.93 11.40 9.91
CA THR A 14 10.87 12.75 9.37
C THR A 14 9.54 13.45 9.72
N TYR A 15 9.47 14.77 9.46
CA TYR A 15 8.33 15.60 9.83
C TYR A 15 7.02 15.09 9.22
N MET A 16 6.05 14.79 10.09
CA MET A 16 4.80 14.09 9.73
C MET A 16 3.72 14.96 9.08
N ARG A 17 3.95 16.28 8.94
CA ARG A 17 3.01 17.20 8.28
C ARG A 17 3.59 17.65 6.95
N THR A 18 3.53 16.76 5.99
CA THR A 18 4.09 16.92 4.64
C THR A 18 3.06 16.44 3.62
N ASP A 19 2.97 17.13 2.49
CA ASP A 19 2.24 16.71 1.29
C ASP A 19 3.19 16.19 0.19
N SER A 20 4.48 16.10 0.51
CA SER A 20 5.52 15.64 -0.38
C SER A 20 5.71 14.13 -0.27
N THR A 21 5.89 13.49 -1.42
CA THR A 21 6.36 12.10 -1.54
C THR A 21 7.84 12.03 -1.95
N ASN A 22 8.52 13.17 -2.03
CA ASN A 22 9.92 13.24 -2.41
C ASN A 22 10.82 12.61 -1.33
N LEU A 23 11.90 11.96 -1.77
CA LEU A 23 12.93 11.39 -0.89
C LEU A 23 14.26 12.05 -1.21
N SER A 24 15.02 12.39 -0.17
CA SER A 24 16.40 12.86 -0.33
C SER A 24 17.28 11.77 -0.96
N GLN A 25 18.38 12.17 -1.61
CA GLN A 25 19.33 11.22 -2.20
C GLN A 25 19.91 10.28 -1.14
N ASP A 26 20.23 10.80 0.04
CA ASP A 26 20.72 10.00 1.17
C ASP A 26 19.68 8.95 1.61
N ALA A 27 18.40 9.32 1.68
CA ALA A 27 17.33 8.39 2.02
C ALA A 27 17.15 7.29 0.97
N ILE A 28 17.19 7.65 -0.31
CA ILE A 28 17.13 6.69 -1.42
C ILE A 28 18.31 5.72 -1.32
N GLN A 29 19.52 6.22 -1.12
CA GLN A 29 20.72 5.40 -1.02
C GLN A 29 20.65 4.46 0.19
N MET A 30 20.25 4.98 1.36
CA MET A 30 20.03 4.19 2.57
C MET A 30 19.04 3.04 2.35
N ALA A 31 17.92 3.29 1.68
CA ALA A 31 16.94 2.26 1.35
C ALA A 31 17.52 1.21 0.40
N ARG A 32 18.24 1.65 -0.64
CA ARG A 32 18.83 0.76 -1.65
C ARG A 32 19.90 -0.16 -1.07
N ASP A 33 20.78 0.37 -0.22
CA ASP A 33 21.81 -0.41 0.46
C ASP A 33 21.19 -1.45 1.38
N TYR A 34 20.21 -1.04 2.19
CA TYR A 34 19.46 -1.97 3.03
C TYR A 34 18.77 -3.07 2.20
N ILE A 35 18.17 -2.72 1.06
CA ILE A 35 17.48 -3.68 0.19
C ILE A 35 18.47 -4.66 -0.43
N HIS A 36 19.60 -4.16 -0.90
CA HIS A 36 20.67 -4.97 -1.44
C HIS A 36 21.14 -6.01 -0.40
N ASP A 37 21.41 -5.56 0.82
CA ASP A 37 22.01 -6.40 1.85
C ASP A 37 21.03 -7.39 2.48
N LYS A 38 19.76 -7.00 2.67
CA LYS A 38 18.75 -7.83 3.35
C LYS A 38 17.90 -8.67 2.41
N PHE A 39 17.65 -8.21 1.18
CA PHE A 39 16.78 -8.92 0.23
C PHE A 39 17.54 -9.44 -0.99
N GLY A 40 18.66 -8.82 -1.36
CA GLY A 40 19.49 -9.20 -2.50
C GLY A 40 19.13 -8.47 -3.79
N ALA A 41 20.04 -8.50 -4.76
CA ALA A 41 19.97 -7.74 -6.01
C ALA A 41 18.66 -7.89 -6.81
N LYS A 42 17.98 -9.05 -6.73
CA LYS A 42 16.70 -9.27 -7.43
C LYS A 42 15.55 -8.39 -6.90
N TYR A 43 15.66 -7.89 -5.66
CA TYR A 43 14.67 -7.00 -5.07
C TYR A 43 15.00 -5.53 -5.25
N LEU A 44 16.22 -5.20 -5.70
CA LEU A 44 16.69 -3.84 -5.92
C LEU A 44 16.47 -3.42 -7.39
N PRO A 45 15.70 -2.37 -7.67
CA PRO A 45 15.58 -1.79 -9.01
C PRO A 45 16.95 -1.28 -9.51
N LYS A 46 17.20 -1.39 -10.82
CA LYS A 46 18.45 -0.91 -11.43
C LYS A 46 18.64 0.58 -11.13
N GLU A 47 17.64 1.38 -11.48
CA GLU A 47 17.57 2.82 -11.17
C GLU A 47 16.71 3.06 -9.93
N PRO A 48 16.99 4.11 -9.14
CA PRO A 48 16.15 4.49 -7.99
C PRO A 48 14.74 4.87 -8.44
N ASN A 49 13.74 4.53 -7.61
CA ASN A 49 12.37 4.98 -7.84
C ASN A 49 12.24 6.42 -7.32
N VAL A 50 11.95 7.36 -8.22
CA VAL A 50 11.77 8.77 -7.86
C VAL A 50 10.28 9.11 -7.85
N TYR A 51 9.83 9.74 -6.76
CA TYR A 51 8.45 10.17 -6.57
C TYR A 51 8.41 11.69 -6.44
N SER A 52 7.91 12.39 -7.46
CA SER A 52 7.74 13.84 -7.40
C SER A 52 6.52 14.23 -6.59
N SER A 53 6.60 15.37 -5.91
CA SER A 53 5.43 15.99 -5.29
C SER A 53 4.49 16.60 -6.35
N LYS A 54 3.24 16.91 -5.95
CA LYS A 54 2.26 17.58 -6.81
C LYS A 54 2.71 19.03 -7.05
N GLU A 55 2.37 19.61 -8.21
CA GLU A 55 2.81 20.96 -8.70
C GLU A 55 2.65 22.15 -7.72
N ASN A 56 1.96 22.00 -6.59
CA ASN A 56 1.77 23.05 -5.58
C ASN A 56 2.21 22.64 -4.16
N SER A 57 3.02 21.58 -4.02
CA SER A 57 3.54 21.19 -2.70
C SER A 57 4.47 22.26 -2.16
N GLN A 58 4.53 22.43 -0.83
CA GLN A 58 5.61 23.21 -0.22
C GLN A 58 6.95 22.47 -0.47
N GLU A 59 7.64 22.82 -1.56
CA GLU A 59 8.73 22.08 -2.22
C GLU A 59 9.96 21.75 -1.34
N ALA A 60 9.98 22.19 -0.08
CA ALA A 60 11.09 21.97 0.85
C ALA A 60 10.92 20.77 1.79
N HIS A 61 9.82 20.01 1.69
CA HIS A 61 9.55 18.90 2.61
C HIS A 61 9.81 17.52 1.99
N GLU A 62 10.36 16.62 2.80
CA GLU A 62 10.56 15.21 2.47
C GLU A 62 9.29 14.40 2.83
N ALA A 63 9.14 13.22 2.25
CA ALA A 63 8.15 12.24 2.65
C ALA A 63 8.34 11.79 4.10
N ILE A 64 7.27 11.27 4.71
CA ILE A 64 7.34 10.63 6.03
C ILE A 64 8.06 9.29 5.88
N ARG A 65 9.23 9.15 6.50
CA ARG A 65 10.07 7.94 6.46
C ARG A 65 10.83 7.77 7.78
N PRO A 66 11.44 6.60 8.05
CA PRO A 66 12.41 6.46 9.13
C PRO A 66 13.60 7.40 8.94
N SER A 67 14.09 7.97 10.03
CA SER A 67 15.34 8.73 10.04
C SER A 67 16.55 7.83 9.76
N ASP A 68 16.53 6.61 10.32
CA ASP A 68 17.50 5.55 10.10
C ASP A 68 16.76 4.24 9.81
N ILE A 69 17.05 3.63 8.66
CA ILE A 69 16.42 2.37 8.23
C ILE A 69 16.81 1.16 9.10
N ASN A 70 17.94 1.23 9.81
CA ASN A 70 18.43 0.11 10.63
C ASN A 70 17.74 0.01 11.99
N VAL A 71 17.02 1.06 12.39
CA VAL A 71 16.22 1.07 13.62
C VAL A 71 14.94 0.26 13.37
N THR A 72 14.75 -0.83 14.11
CA THR A 72 13.53 -1.66 14.03
C THR A 72 12.46 -1.14 14.98
N ALA A 73 11.19 -1.46 14.70
CA ALA A 73 10.06 -1.06 15.55
C ALA A 73 10.21 -1.56 17.00
N GLU A 74 10.78 -2.76 17.18
CA GLU A 74 11.00 -3.34 18.50
C GLU A 74 12.04 -2.56 19.30
N SER A 75 13.06 -2.03 18.62
CA SER A 75 14.18 -1.30 19.22
C SER A 75 13.83 0.11 19.70
N LEU A 76 12.65 0.63 19.34
CA LEU A 76 12.18 1.94 19.80
C LEU A 76 12.02 1.96 21.32
N LYS A 77 12.74 2.89 21.97
CA LYS A 77 12.65 3.17 23.41
C LYS A 77 11.48 4.11 23.71
N ASP A 78 10.83 3.91 24.85
CA ASP A 78 9.75 4.76 25.38
C ASP A 78 8.54 4.95 24.45
N MET A 79 8.36 4.01 23.52
CA MET A 79 7.24 3.97 22.59
C MET A 79 6.29 2.83 22.94
N ASP A 80 4.99 3.12 23.00
CA ASP A 80 3.95 2.13 23.19
C ASP A 80 3.74 1.27 21.93
N SER A 81 2.91 0.22 22.04
CA SER A 81 2.68 -0.72 20.95
C SER A 81 2.10 -0.07 19.69
N ASP A 82 1.29 0.97 19.82
CA ASP A 82 0.64 1.60 18.68
C ASP A 82 1.60 2.55 17.95
N ALA A 83 2.47 3.26 18.69
CA ALA A 83 3.59 4.00 18.11
C ALA A 83 4.55 3.07 17.34
N LYS A 84 4.89 1.91 17.92
CA LYS A 84 5.74 0.90 17.24
C LYS A 84 5.09 0.35 15.97
N ARG A 85 3.78 0.06 15.99
CA ARG A 85 3.03 -0.37 14.79
C ARG A 85 2.99 0.71 13.71
N LEU A 86 2.78 1.97 14.10
CA LEU A 86 2.81 3.08 13.15
C LEU A 86 4.20 3.26 12.53
N TYR A 87 5.25 3.16 13.33
CA TYR A 87 6.61 3.18 12.82
C TYR A 87 6.86 2.03 11.83
N GLN A 88 6.45 0.80 12.18
CA GLN A 88 6.59 -0.35 11.28
C GLN A 88 5.88 -0.13 9.94
N LEU A 89 4.67 0.46 9.96
CA LEU A 89 3.94 0.80 8.74
C LEU A 89 4.70 1.82 7.87
N ILE A 90 5.26 2.87 8.49
CA ILE A 90 6.07 3.89 7.80
C ILE A 90 7.33 3.23 7.22
N TRP A 91 7.99 2.38 8.00
CA TRP A 91 9.20 1.66 7.61
C TRP A 91 8.93 0.71 6.43
N ASP A 92 7.89 -0.12 6.51
CA ASP A 92 7.51 -1.06 5.45
C ASP A 92 7.20 -0.31 4.14
N GLN A 93 6.49 0.81 4.23
CA GLN A 93 6.15 1.65 3.07
C GLN A 93 7.39 2.29 2.44
N PHE A 94 8.33 2.77 3.26
CA PHE A 94 9.58 3.38 2.81
C PHE A 94 10.49 2.36 2.10
N VAL A 95 10.64 1.16 2.67
CA VAL A 95 11.42 0.09 2.04
C VAL A 95 10.74 -0.38 0.76
N ALA A 96 9.43 -0.64 0.81
CA ALA A 96 8.66 -1.13 -0.32
C ALA A 96 8.74 -0.20 -1.55
N CYS A 97 8.74 1.12 -1.35
CA CYS A 97 8.75 2.07 -2.46
C CYS A 97 10.05 2.05 -3.27
N GLN A 98 11.16 1.58 -2.69
CA GLN A 98 12.44 1.40 -3.38
C GLN A 98 12.69 -0.06 -3.83
N MET A 99 11.72 -0.96 -3.69
CA MET A 99 11.83 -2.35 -4.13
C MET A 99 11.26 -2.56 -5.54
N THR A 100 11.73 -3.62 -6.19
CA THR A 100 11.19 -4.08 -7.48
C THR A 100 9.70 -4.48 -7.40
N PRO A 101 8.95 -4.33 -8.51
CA PRO A 101 7.56 -4.79 -8.57
C PRO A 101 7.41 -6.28 -8.33
N ALA A 102 6.28 -6.67 -7.71
CA ALA A 102 5.85 -8.06 -7.69
C ALA A 102 5.48 -8.53 -9.10
N LYS A 103 5.77 -9.79 -9.43
CA LYS A 103 5.41 -10.41 -10.72
C LYS A 103 4.38 -11.51 -10.49
N TYR A 104 3.34 -11.50 -11.32
CA TYR A 104 2.25 -12.46 -11.28
C TYR A 104 2.03 -13.03 -12.67
N ASP A 105 1.69 -14.31 -12.73
CA ASP A 105 1.10 -14.92 -13.92
C ASP A 105 -0.41 -14.80 -13.82
N SER A 106 -0.99 -13.99 -14.68
CA SER A 106 -2.44 -13.76 -14.73
C SER A 106 -3.10 -14.71 -15.73
N THR A 107 -4.11 -15.45 -15.29
CA THR A 107 -4.90 -16.36 -16.10
C THR A 107 -6.34 -15.87 -16.17
N THR A 108 -6.87 -15.76 -17.39
CA THR A 108 -8.30 -15.50 -17.63
C THR A 108 -8.86 -16.63 -18.46
N LEU A 109 -9.80 -17.39 -17.89
CA LEU A 109 -10.54 -18.43 -18.60
C LEU A 109 -11.88 -17.86 -19.05
N THR A 110 -12.21 -18.06 -20.32
CA THR A 110 -13.53 -17.77 -20.87
C THR A 110 -14.15 -19.07 -21.32
N VAL A 111 -15.25 -19.47 -20.69
CA VAL A 111 -15.98 -20.70 -21.02
C VAL A 111 -17.25 -20.32 -21.77
N VAL A 112 -17.50 -21.00 -22.89
CA VAL A 112 -18.71 -20.83 -23.69
C VAL A 112 -19.61 -22.03 -23.46
N SER A 113 -20.89 -21.80 -23.19
CA SER A 113 -21.90 -22.84 -23.00
C SER A 113 -23.19 -22.41 -23.69
N GLY A 114 -23.43 -22.89 -24.91
CA GLY A 114 -24.48 -22.35 -25.78
C GLY A 114 -24.25 -20.86 -26.02
N ASP A 115 -25.26 -20.04 -25.72
CA ASP A 115 -25.19 -18.57 -25.87
C ASP A 115 -24.53 -17.85 -24.68
N TYR A 116 -24.20 -18.57 -23.59
CA TYR A 116 -23.62 -17.99 -22.38
C TYR A 116 -22.09 -17.93 -22.44
N LYS A 117 -21.53 -16.87 -21.86
CA LYS A 117 -20.09 -16.71 -21.61
C LYS A 117 -19.83 -16.56 -20.13
N LEU A 118 -19.06 -17.48 -19.57
CA LEU A 118 -18.59 -17.43 -18.19
C LEU A 118 -17.12 -17.02 -18.18
N ARG A 119 -16.71 -16.25 -17.16
CA ARG A 119 -15.33 -15.80 -17.01
C ARG A 119 -14.82 -16.14 -15.62
N ALA A 120 -13.67 -16.81 -15.57
CA ALA A 120 -12.88 -16.96 -14.36
C ALA A 120 -11.56 -16.21 -14.51
N LYS A 121 -11.15 -15.51 -13.46
CA LYS A 121 -9.85 -14.84 -13.39
C LYS A 121 -9.11 -15.36 -12.17
N GLY A 122 -7.80 -15.48 -12.29
CA GLY A 122 -6.92 -15.80 -11.19
C GLY A 122 -5.50 -15.41 -11.55
N ARG A 123 -4.63 -15.34 -10.55
CA ARG A 123 -3.21 -15.10 -10.77
C ARG A 123 -2.38 -15.87 -9.76
N THR A 124 -1.17 -16.22 -10.17
CA THR A 124 -0.21 -16.90 -9.29
C THR A 124 1.03 -16.01 -9.11
N LEU A 125 1.43 -15.79 -7.86
CA LEU A 125 2.62 -14.99 -7.53
C LEU A 125 3.89 -15.72 -8.01
N ARG A 126 4.64 -15.11 -8.93
CA ARG A 126 5.95 -15.61 -9.40
C ARG A 126 7.11 -14.98 -8.64
N PHE A 127 6.96 -13.72 -8.27
CA PHE A 127 7.98 -12.99 -7.54
C PHE A 127 7.35 -11.96 -6.62
N ALA A 128 7.67 -12.02 -5.33
CA ALA A 128 7.06 -11.17 -4.31
C ALA A 128 7.36 -9.67 -4.49
N GLY A 129 8.53 -9.29 -5.02
CA GLY A 129 8.95 -7.89 -5.08
C GLY A 129 8.76 -7.18 -3.73
N TRP A 130 8.28 -5.94 -3.78
CA TRP A 130 7.92 -5.13 -2.61
C TRP A 130 6.89 -5.78 -1.67
N THR A 131 6.02 -6.68 -2.15
CA THR A 131 5.03 -7.35 -1.29
C THR A 131 5.66 -8.33 -0.29
N LYS A 132 6.99 -8.52 -0.33
CA LYS A 132 7.72 -9.26 0.70
C LYS A 132 7.72 -8.52 2.04
N VAL A 133 7.80 -7.19 2.04
CA VAL A 133 7.75 -6.36 3.25
C VAL A 133 6.34 -5.88 3.57
N MET A 134 5.41 -5.90 2.59
CA MET A 134 4.00 -5.53 2.80
C MET A 134 3.04 -6.67 2.43
N PRO A 135 3.00 -7.78 3.21
CA PRO A 135 2.13 -8.92 2.90
C PRO A 135 0.64 -8.59 3.03
N ALA A 136 0.26 -7.64 3.88
CA ALA A 136 -1.13 -7.22 4.08
C ALA A 136 -1.77 -6.60 2.82
N MET A 137 -0.96 -6.12 1.88
CA MET A 137 -1.43 -5.51 0.63
C MET A 137 -1.65 -6.54 -0.49
N ARG A 138 -1.42 -7.84 -0.25
CA ARG A 138 -1.71 -8.89 -1.25
C ARG A 138 -3.22 -9.15 -1.35
N SER A 139 -3.75 -9.11 -2.57
CA SER A 139 -5.18 -9.35 -2.83
C SER A 139 -5.50 -10.85 -2.72
N LYS A 140 -6.22 -11.24 -1.66
CA LYS A 140 -6.61 -12.64 -1.46
C LYS A 140 -7.58 -13.17 -2.51
N ASP A 141 -8.43 -12.31 -3.08
CA ASP A 141 -9.46 -12.75 -4.03
C ASP A 141 -8.91 -13.03 -5.43
N GLU A 142 -7.91 -12.27 -5.86
CA GLU A 142 -7.28 -12.45 -7.18
C GLU A 142 -6.15 -13.49 -7.17
N ASP A 143 -5.50 -13.73 -6.03
CA ASP A 143 -4.38 -14.67 -5.86
C ASP A 143 -4.83 -16.16 -5.89
N LYS A 144 -5.91 -16.47 -6.62
CA LYS A 144 -6.38 -17.83 -6.86
C LYS A 144 -5.66 -18.41 -8.08
N THR A 145 -5.01 -19.55 -7.90
CA THR A 145 -4.47 -20.33 -9.03
C THR A 145 -5.62 -21.05 -9.73
N LEU A 146 -5.80 -20.76 -11.02
CA LEU A 146 -6.74 -21.49 -11.87
C LEU A 146 -6.07 -22.78 -12.39
N PRO A 147 -6.84 -23.85 -12.61
CA PRO A 147 -6.32 -25.07 -13.21
C PRO A 147 -5.83 -24.81 -14.65
N ALA A 148 -4.81 -25.57 -15.07
CA ALA A 148 -4.39 -25.60 -16.46
C ALA A 148 -5.50 -26.25 -17.30
N VAL A 149 -6.00 -25.53 -18.30
CA VAL A 149 -7.01 -26.01 -19.23
C VAL A 149 -6.60 -25.59 -20.64
N ASP A 150 -6.72 -26.52 -21.58
CA ASP A 150 -6.44 -26.25 -22.99
C ASP A 150 -7.65 -25.61 -23.69
N VAL A 151 -7.37 -24.87 -24.77
CA VAL A 151 -8.43 -24.33 -25.62
C VAL A 151 -9.19 -25.49 -26.27
N GLY A 152 -10.52 -25.47 -26.12
CA GLY A 152 -11.39 -26.54 -26.63
C GLY A 152 -11.61 -27.71 -25.67
N ALA A 153 -10.98 -27.70 -24.49
CA ALA A 153 -11.25 -28.69 -23.45
C ALA A 153 -12.73 -28.65 -23.04
N GLN A 154 -13.34 -29.82 -22.95
CA GLN A 154 -14.71 -29.97 -22.46
C GLN A 154 -14.70 -29.97 -20.93
N LEU A 155 -15.54 -29.12 -20.33
CA LEU A 155 -15.69 -29.01 -18.88
C LEU A 155 -17.06 -29.55 -18.49
N ALA A 156 -17.10 -30.44 -17.49
CA ALA A 156 -18.34 -30.91 -16.92
C ALA A 156 -18.89 -29.88 -15.91
N LEU A 157 -20.18 -29.58 -16.01
CA LEU A 157 -20.87 -28.75 -15.04
C LEU A 157 -21.03 -29.53 -13.73
N ALA A 158 -20.42 -29.05 -12.66
CA ALA A 158 -20.54 -29.65 -11.33
C ALA A 158 -21.74 -29.10 -10.55
N GLU A 159 -21.89 -27.78 -10.49
CA GLU A 159 -22.92 -27.09 -9.72
C GLU A 159 -23.27 -25.74 -10.36
N LEU A 160 -24.53 -25.31 -10.22
CA LEU A 160 -24.97 -23.94 -10.47
C LEU A 160 -25.52 -23.34 -9.18
N SER A 161 -24.94 -22.22 -8.74
CA SER A 161 -25.39 -21.48 -7.56
C SER A 161 -25.85 -20.08 -7.98
N PRO A 162 -27.17 -19.86 -8.20
CA PRO A 162 -27.69 -18.55 -8.56
C PRO A 162 -27.59 -17.59 -7.38
N THR A 163 -26.98 -16.42 -7.60
CA THR A 163 -26.90 -15.35 -6.59
C THR A 163 -27.61 -14.10 -7.07
N GLN A 164 -28.45 -13.53 -6.21
CA GLN A 164 -29.05 -12.22 -6.45
C GLN A 164 -28.19 -11.13 -5.80
N HIS A 165 -27.89 -10.09 -6.56
CA HIS A 165 -27.21 -8.91 -6.05
C HIS A 165 -28.11 -7.69 -6.19
N PHE A 166 -28.05 -6.79 -5.21
CA PHE A 166 -28.70 -5.49 -5.25
C PHE A 166 -27.65 -4.40 -5.44
N THR A 167 -28.02 -3.34 -6.15
CA THR A 167 -27.23 -2.12 -6.15
C THR A 167 -27.17 -1.56 -4.74
N LYS A 168 -25.98 -1.16 -4.32
CA LYS A 168 -25.78 -0.51 -3.02
C LYS A 168 -25.75 1.00 -3.24
N PRO A 169 -26.30 1.80 -2.33
CA PRO A 169 -26.07 3.24 -2.36
C PRO A 169 -24.57 3.54 -2.19
N PRO A 170 -24.11 4.75 -2.56
CA PRO A 170 -22.74 5.17 -2.31
C PRO A 170 -22.33 4.94 -0.85
N ALA A 171 -21.11 4.41 -0.65
CA ALA A 171 -20.60 4.14 0.68
C ALA A 171 -20.47 5.45 1.48
N ARG A 172 -20.79 5.40 2.78
CA ARG A 172 -20.49 6.51 3.70
C ARG A 172 -18.97 6.68 3.80
N PHE A 173 -18.54 7.90 4.11
CA PHE A 173 -17.13 8.17 4.39
C PHE A 173 -16.68 7.48 5.68
N SER A 174 -15.54 6.80 5.62
CA SER A 174 -14.69 6.51 6.78
C SER A 174 -13.71 7.67 6.98
N GLU A 175 -12.97 7.69 8.08
CA GLU A 175 -11.91 8.68 8.27
C GLU A 175 -10.93 8.70 7.10
N ALA A 176 -10.47 7.53 6.66
CA ALA A 176 -9.53 7.42 5.54
C ALA A 176 -10.10 7.92 4.21
N THR A 177 -11.35 7.57 3.88
CA THR A 177 -11.96 8.04 2.63
C THR A 177 -12.34 9.51 2.68
N LEU A 178 -12.66 10.04 3.87
CA LEU A 178 -12.87 11.47 4.09
C LEU A 178 -11.57 12.26 3.93
N VAL A 179 -10.46 11.80 4.51
CA VAL A 179 -9.12 12.41 4.32
C VAL A 179 -8.79 12.49 2.84
N LYS A 180 -8.99 11.38 2.12
CA LYS A 180 -8.73 11.31 0.68
C LYS A 180 -9.58 12.29 -0.14
N GLU A 181 -10.86 12.44 0.20
CA GLU A 181 -11.73 13.39 -0.51
C GLU A 181 -11.38 14.85 -0.16
N LEU A 182 -10.99 15.13 1.09
CA LEU A 182 -10.54 16.46 1.51
C LEU A 182 -9.19 16.85 0.90
N GLU A 183 -8.28 15.88 0.71
CA GLU A 183 -7.03 16.09 -0.04
C GLU A 183 -7.32 16.43 -1.51
N LYS A 184 -8.23 15.68 -2.14
CA LYS A 184 -8.64 15.91 -3.53
C LYS A 184 -9.29 17.29 -3.73
N THR A 185 -10.08 17.73 -2.75
CA THR A 185 -10.75 19.05 -2.76
C THR A 185 -9.90 20.19 -2.20
N ARG A 186 -8.66 19.90 -1.75
CA ARG A 186 -7.67 20.86 -1.21
C ARG A 186 -8.07 21.56 0.11
N TYR A 187 -9.00 20.98 0.88
CA TYR A 187 -9.37 21.46 2.23
C TYR A 187 -8.57 20.78 3.36
N TRP A 188 -7.45 20.13 3.03
CA TRP A 188 -6.75 19.19 3.91
C TRP A 188 -6.00 19.83 5.10
N SER A 189 -5.53 21.07 4.97
CA SER A 189 -4.73 21.74 6.03
C SER A 189 -5.46 21.91 7.36
N THR A 190 -6.80 21.80 7.36
CA THR A 190 -7.67 21.92 8.55
C THR A 190 -8.26 20.58 9.02
N PHE A 191 -7.84 19.43 8.47
CA PHE A 191 -8.48 18.13 8.73
C PHE A 191 -8.62 17.79 10.23
N ASN A 192 -7.53 17.84 11.01
CA ASN A 192 -7.60 17.52 12.44
C ASN A 192 -8.45 18.51 13.24
N LEU A 193 -8.52 19.78 12.82
CA LEU A 193 -9.40 20.78 13.46
C LEU A 193 -10.86 20.50 13.12
N CYS A 194 -11.19 20.32 11.83
CA CYS A 194 -12.56 20.06 11.39
C CYS A 194 -13.10 18.73 11.92
N PHE A 195 -12.30 17.67 11.93
CA PHE A 195 -12.74 16.35 12.37
C PHE A 195 -12.99 16.30 13.89
N ASN A 196 -12.04 16.79 14.70
CA ASN A 196 -12.25 16.85 16.14
C ASN A 196 -13.40 17.77 16.51
N TYR A 197 -13.57 18.90 15.81
CA TYR A 197 -14.71 19.80 16.01
C TYR A 197 -16.04 19.12 15.67
N LEU A 198 -16.14 18.41 14.53
CA LEU A 198 -17.37 17.72 14.14
C LEU A 198 -17.74 16.57 15.09
N TYR A 199 -16.76 15.86 15.65
CA TYR A 199 -17.01 14.77 16.58
C TYR A 199 -17.29 15.22 18.02
N HIS A 200 -16.68 16.31 18.48
CA HIS A 200 -16.81 16.80 19.86
C HIS A 200 -17.84 17.93 20.02
N SER A 201 -18.42 18.45 18.94
CA SER A 201 -19.53 19.44 19.01
C SER A 201 -20.91 18.78 19.14
N ARG A 202 -20.98 17.58 19.72
CA ARG A 202 -22.23 16.91 20.10
C ARG A 202 -22.34 16.81 21.61
#